data_AF-A0A6A9SRN0-F1
#
_entry.id   AF-A0A6A9SRN0-F1
#
_cell.length_a   1.000
_cell.length_b   1.000
_cell.length_c   1.000
_cell.angle_alpha   90.00
_cell.angle_beta   90.00
_cell.angle_gamma   90.00
#
_symmetry.space_group_name_H-M   'P 1'
#
loop_
_entity.id
_entity.type
_entity.pdbx_description
1 polymer ?
#
loop_
_entity_poly.entity_id
_entity_poly.type
_entity_poly.pdbx_seq_one_letter_code
_entity_poly.pdbx_strand_id
1 'polypeptide(L)'
;MTIRVDALDEECGIRVRDAAEGEAVALRTDRDPVPEPASTDEFEMPVDAAVEVDASELHAPVPVPPVFWRDGEVVHRATRGDAPRLPRGTYEVDFSPPAAKLYVRVEDAEPTAVFADDHAYLQFGGASRVVVGVRSHHEAPAATVTTTDDPRDLMAAVSTFGSALKTHSPDRSWPTLRGHPPAIERGDELDVPDEVAPPETGVTIEVPPDYGAIYTVAPLAYYLGATVEPASRPRLLADGQRHDLDADDLAGGVRSVLEHVFTLDCVVREAGIYPFRTTATDELEARAALDYERLFELPLAERTAAYLDVPRSATAGFWRGTTRRTSRRPRRTHRPSRFWWTNSPSCGAPRSGRAGRPDALAGRPPRGRRCARSVGRGRGDAVALRRRSGGRGDARAVVGRGISLAGRGEPDGRLVPPGVRVAAGRGPAGRPRGL
;
A
#
# COMPACT_ATOMS: atom_id res chain seq x y z
N MET A 1 -7.31 -15.88 -10.21
CA MET A 1 -7.76 -14.84 -9.23
C MET A 1 -7.93 -15.46 -7.85
N THR A 2 -7.08 -15.10 -6.89
CA THR A 2 -6.97 -15.75 -5.56
C THR A 2 -7.91 -15.18 -4.49
N ILE A 3 -8.37 -13.94 -4.67
CA ILE A 3 -9.27 -13.24 -3.75
C ILE A 3 -10.72 -13.49 -4.14
N ARG A 4 -11.54 -13.88 -3.16
CA ARG A 4 -13.00 -14.00 -3.31
C ARG A 4 -13.70 -13.15 -2.27
N VAL A 5 -14.76 -12.47 -2.69
CA VAL A 5 -15.58 -11.67 -1.78
C VAL A 5 -17.03 -12.12 -1.92
N ASP A 6 -17.56 -12.66 -0.84
CA ASP A 6 -18.92 -13.21 -0.78
C ASP A 6 -19.73 -12.50 0.30
N ALA A 7 -21.06 -12.49 0.19
CA ALA A 7 -21.92 -12.05 1.30
C ALA A 7 -21.78 -13.01 2.51
N LEU A 8 -22.00 -12.48 3.72
CA LEU A 8 -22.09 -13.28 4.94
C LEU A 8 -23.45 -14.00 5.01
N ASP A 9 -23.47 -15.25 5.46
CA ASP A 9 -24.69 -16.07 5.48
C ASP A 9 -25.67 -15.71 6.63
N GLU A 10 -25.14 -15.28 7.78
CA GLU A 10 -25.91 -15.10 9.02
C GLU A 10 -26.03 -13.63 9.48
N GLU A 11 -25.24 -12.73 8.88
CA GLU A 11 -25.14 -11.32 9.27
C GLU A 11 -25.07 -10.44 8.02
N CYS A 12 -25.43 -9.16 8.15
CA CYS A 12 -25.21 -8.19 7.08
C CYS A 12 -23.71 -7.91 6.95
N GLY A 13 -23.11 -8.26 5.81
CA GLY A 13 -21.72 -7.96 5.53
C GLY A 13 -21.13 -8.80 4.41
N ILE A 14 -19.85 -8.59 4.17
CA ILE A 14 -19.05 -9.33 3.19
C ILE A 14 -17.90 -10.06 3.87
N ARG A 15 -17.54 -11.22 3.33
CA ARG A 15 -16.35 -11.99 3.69
C ARG A 15 -15.36 -11.92 2.55
N VAL A 16 -14.22 -11.31 2.83
CA VAL A 16 -13.05 -11.34 1.96
C VAL A 16 -12.25 -12.57 2.32
N ARG A 17 -11.94 -13.42 1.33
CA ARG A 17 -11.08 -14.60 1.47
C ARG A 17 -9.91 -14.47 0.51
N ASP A 18 -8.72 -14.66 1.04
CA ASP A 18 -7.51 -14.76 0.26
C ASP A 18 -7.05 -16.23 0.25
N ALA A 19 -7.26 -16.91 -0.86
CA ALA A 19 -6.89 -18.32 -0.98
C ALA A 19 -5.37 -18.56 -0.97
N ALA A 20 -4.57 -17.55 -1.37
CA ALA A 20 -3.12 -17.66 -1.35
C ALA A 20 -2.58 -17.63 0.10
N GLU A 21 -3.17 -16.80 0.95
CA GLU A 21 -2.76 -16.63 2.35
C GLU A 21 -3.48 -17.59 3.32
N GLY A 22 -4.64 -18.13 2.92
CA GLY A 22 -5.53 -18.85 3.83
C GLY A 22 -6.18 -17.93 4.88
N GLU A 23 -6.16 -16.62 4.66
CA GLU A 23 -6.75 -15.60 5.54
C GLU A 23 -8.17 -15.25 5.09
N ALA A 24 -9.01 -14.91 6.07
CA ALA A 24 -10.35 -14.40 5.81
C ALA A 24 -10.70 -13.29 6.80
N VAL A 25 -11.32 -12.24 6.29
CA VAL A 25 -11.84 -11.14 7.11
C VAL A 25 -13.31 -10.89 6.79
N ALA A 26 -14.12 -10.76 7.84
CA ALA A 26 -15.52 -10.40 7.73
C ALA A 26 -15.66 -8.89 8.00
N LEU A 27 -16.19 -8.16 7.02
CA LEU A 27 -16.60 -6.78 7.17
C LEU A 27 -18.12 -6.74 7.31
N ARG A 28 -18.64 -6.12 8.37
CA ARG A 28 -20.09 -6.01 8.55
C ARG A 28 -20.62 -4.73 7.93
N THR A 29 -21.86 -4.78 7.46
CA THR A 29 -22.61 -3.65 6.90
C THR A 29 -23.90 -3.46 7.68
N ASP A 30 -24.56 -2.31 7.53
CA ASP A 30 -25.86 -2.01 8.15
C ASP A 30 -27.05 -2.67 7.43
N ARG A 31 -26.81 -3.29 6.27
CA ARG A 31 -27.80 -3.94 5.39
C ARG A 31 -27.20 -5.10 4.62
N ASP A 32 -28.05 -6.03 4.16
CA ASP A 32 -27.62 -7.17 3.35
C ASP A 32 -26.93 -6.69 2.07
N PRO A 33 -25.62 -6.96 1.89
CA PRO A 33 -24.93 -6.56 0.68
C PRO A 33 -25.17 -7.60 -0.42
N VAL A 34 -25.21 -7.13 -1.66
CA VAL A 34 -25.03 -7.96 -2.85
C VAL A 34 -23.70 -7.52 -3.45
N PRO A 35 -22.57 -8.18 -3.11
CA PRO A 35 -21.27 -7.77 -3.64
C PRO A 35 -21.22 -8.04 -5.14
N GLU A 36 -21.06 -6.97 -5.91
CA GLU A 36 -20.89 -7.04 -7.37
C GLU A 36 -19.43 -6.72 -7.73
N PRO A 37 -18.81 -7.41 -8.70
CA PRO A 37 -17.46 -7.08 -9.14
C PRO A 37 -17.36 -5.62 -9.59
N ALA A 38 -16.33 -4.92 -9.11
CA ALA A 38 -16.03 -3.53 -9.47
C ALA A 38 -14.64 -3.43 -10.13
N SER A 39 -14.35 -2.29 -10.76
CA SER A 39 -13.03 -2.07 -11.36
C SER A 39 -11.98 -1.78 -10.28
N THR A 40 -10.80 -2.38 -10.42
CA THR A 40 -9.62 -2.06 -9.60
C THR A 40 -9.03 -0.70 -9.97
N ASP A 41 -9.31 -0.20 -11.17
CA ASP A 41 -8.77 1.08 -11.69
C ASP A 41 -9.45 2.30 -11.04
N GLU A 42 -10.48 2.10 -10.21
CA GLU A 42 -11.09 3.18 -9.42
C GLU A 42 -10.23 3.59 -8.21
N PHE A 43 -9.19 2.81 -7.87
CA PHE A 43 -8.32 3.07 -6.73
C PHE A 43 -6.99 3.68 -7.18
N GLU A 44 -6.52 4.67 -6.43
CA GLU A 44 -5.14 5.16 -6.55
C GLU A 44 -4.17 4.13 -5.96
N MET A 45 -4.55 3.48 -4.86
CA MET A 45 -3.78 2.38 -4.29
C MET A 45 -4.01 1.10 -5.10
N PRO A 46 -2.94 0.38 -5.51
CA PRO A 46 -3.12 -0.86 -6.24
C PRO A 46 -3.84 -1.90 -5.38
N VAL A 47 -4.88 -2.50 -5.95
CA VAL A 47 -5.69 -3.58 -5.37
C VAL A 47 -5.80 -4.74 -6.37
N ASP A 48 -5.91 -5.97 -5.87
CA ASP A 48 -5.97 -7.18 -6.71
C ASP A 48 -7.42 -7.55 -7.07
N ALA A 49 -8.40 -7.11 -6.27
CA ALA A 49 -9.83 -7.33 -6.50
C ALA A 49 -10.64 -6.16 -5.93
N ALA A 50 -11.77 -5.84 -6.55
CA ALA A 50 -12.71 -4.87 -6.03
C ALA A 50 -14.14 -5.38 -6.13
N VAL A 51 -14.96 -5.05 -5.13
CA VAL A 51 -16.41 -5.26 -5.16
C VAL A 51 -17.15 -4.01 -4.74
N GLU A 52 -18.34 -3.82 -5.28
CA GLU A 52 -19.27 -2.77 -4.92
C GLU A 52 -20.37 -3.32 -4.01
N VAL A 53 -20.69 -2.57 -2.96
CA VAL A 53 -21.83 -2.82 -2.08
C VAL A 53 -22.55 -1.52 -1.73
N ASP A 54 -23.86 -1.60 -1.53
CA ASP A 54 -24.63 -0.52 -0.92
C ASP A 54 -24.51 -0.60 0.61
N ALA A 55 -23.99 0.45 1.24
CA ALA A 55 -23.91 0.53 2.70
C ALA A 55 -23.99 1.99 3.19
N SER A 56 -24.44 2.16 4.43
CA SER A 56 -24.26 3.40 5.20
C SER A 56 -23.15 3.30 6.22
N GLU A 57 -22.81 2.08 6.62
CA GLU A 57 -21.71 1.80 7.54
C GLU A 57 -20.92 0.56 7.09
N LEU A 58 -19.60 0.60 7.28
CA LEU A 58 -18.71 -0.52 7.03
C LEU A 58 -17.83 -0.77 8.25
N HIS A 59 -17.94 -1.95 8.84
CA HIS A 59 -17.35 -2.31 10.12
C HIS A 59 -16.21 -3.31 9.95
N ALA A 60 -15.02 -2.97 10.46
CA ALA A 60 -13.90 -3.89 10.57
C ALA A 60 -13.99 -4.64 11.91
N PRO A 61 -13.58 -5.92 12.00
CA PRO A 61 -13.73 -6.71 13.23
C PRO A 61 -12.71 -6.37 14.32
N VAL A 62 -11.88 -5.36 14.10
CA VAL A 62 -10.79 -4.92 14.97
C VAL A 62 -10.68 -3.39 14.91
N PRO A 63 -10.15 -2.73 15.95
CA PRO A 63 -10.02 -1.27 15.98
C PRO A 63 -8.84 -0.83 15.10
N VAL A 64 -9.10 -0.64 13.82
CA VAL A 64 -8.12 -0.16 12.84
C VAL A 64 -8.26 1.36 12.66
N PRO A 65 -7.17 2.14 12.69
CA PRO A 65 -7.23 3.57 12.44
C PRO A 65 -7.30 3.85 10.92
N PRO A 66 -8.43 4.35 10.39
CA PRO A 66 -8.51 4.68 8.98
C PRO A 66 -7.66 5.91 8.61
N VAL A 67 -7.12 5.88 7.40
CA VAL A 67 -6.47 7.03 6.77
C VAL A 67 -7.29 7.44 5.56
N PHE A 68 -7.80 8.66 5.58
CA PHE A 68 -8.63 9.22 4.52
C PHE A 68 -7.78 9.98 3.51
N TRP A 69 -8.00 9.66 2.25
CA TRP A 69 -7.38 10.26 1.08
C TRP A 69 -8.43 10.96 0.23
N ARG A 70 -8.01 12.04 -0.42
CA ARG A 70 -8.80 12.76 -1.41
C ARG A 70 -7.84 13.44 -2.38
N ASP A 71 -8.08 13.26 -3.68
CA ASP A 71 -7.30 13.86 -4.75
C ASP A 71 -5.77 13.60 -4.59
N GLY A 72 -5.36 12.36 -4.31
CA GLY A 72 -3.95 12.00 -4.09
C GLY A 72 -3.36 12.34 -2.72
N GLU A 73 -4.08 13.04 -1.84
CA GLU A 73 -3.53 13.56 -0.59
C GLU A 73 -4.19 12.99 0.67
N VAL A 74 -3.39 12.76 1.72
CA VAL A 74 -3.91 12.43 3.05
C VAL A 74 -4.60 13.66 3.63
N VAL A 75 -5.93 13.63 3.66
CA VAL A 75 -6.73 14.70 4.28
C VAL A 75 -6.96 14.47 5.77
N HIS A 76 -6.92 13.20 6.23
CA HIS A 76 -7.10 12.91 7.65
C HIS A 76 -6.55 11.54 8.09
N ARG A 77 -5.95 11.46 9.28
CA ARG A 77 -5.52 10.21 9.94
C ARG A 77 -6.29 10.04 11.24
N ALA A 78 -7.29 9.16 11.25
CA ALA A 78 -8.15 9.01 12.41
C ALA A 78 -7.41 8.31 13.55
N THR A 79 -7.63 8.78 14.77
CA THR A 79 -7.09 8.17 16.00
C THR A 79 -8.21 7.91 16.99
N ARG A 80 -7.98 7.00 17.94
CA ARG A 80 -8.98 6.69 18.98
C ARG A 80 -9.27 7.94 19.81
N GLY A 81 -10.51 8.42 19.76
CA GLY A 81 -10.94 9.67 20.40
C GLY A 81 -11.18 10.82 19.44
N ASP A 82 -10.84 10.65 18.15
CA ASP A 82 -11.23 11.54 17.07
C ASP A 82 -12.44 10.96 16.32
N ALA A 83 -13.34 11.84 15.89
CA ALA A 83 -14.54 11.52 15.11
C ALA A 83 -14.70 12.57 14.00
N PRO A 84 -13.77 12.61 13.03
CA PRO A 84 -13.74 13.64 11.99
C PRO A 84 -15.00 13.52 11.14
N ARG A 85 -15.75 14.61 10.95
CA ARG A 85 -16.77 14.66 9.90
C ARG A 85 -16.16 15.34 8.70
N LEU A 86 -15.74 14.55 7.72
CA LEU A 86 -15.18 15.07 6.49
C LEU A 86 -16.31 15.66 5.62
N PRO A 87 -16.04 16.75 4.87
CA PRO A 87 -17.05 17.35 4.00
C PRO A 87 -17.47 16.38 2.90
N ARG A 88 -18.60 16.66 2.26
CA ARG A 88 -19.07 15.85 1.13
C ARG A 88 -18.02 15.81 0.01
N GLY A 89 -17.73 14.62 -0.50
CA GLY A 89 -16.78 14.43 -1.59
C GLY A 89 -16.49 12.96 -1.89
N THR A 90 -15.48 12.74 -2.70
CA THR A 90 -14.95 11.40 -3.03
C THR A 90 -13.73 11.12 -2.18
N TYR A 91 -13.70 9.94 -1.56
CA TYR A 91 -12.68 9.53 -0.63
C TYR A 91 -12.21 8.12 -0.92
N GLU A 92 -10.91 7.91 -0.83
CA GLU A 92 -10.30 6.59 -0.69
C GLU A 92 -9.79 6.45 0.74
N VAL A 93 -10.08 5.33 1.39
CA VAL A 93 -9.79 5.13 2.81
C VAL A 93 -8.97 3.86 2.98
N ASP A 94 -7.73 3.97 3.48
CA ASP A 94 -7.03 2.79 4.00
C ASP A 94 -7.74 2.36 5.28
N PHE A 95 -8.42 1.21 5.20
CA PHE A 95 -9.17 0.62 6.30
C PHE A 95 -8.71 -0.82 6.54
N SER A 96 -7.40 -1.05 6.43
CA SER A 96 -6.77 -2.37 6.46
C SER A 96 -6.71 -2.99 7.86
N PRO A 97 -7.40 -4.11 8.13
CA PRO A 97 -7.11 -4.98 9.27
C PRO A 97 -5.79 -5.75 9.08
N PRO A 98 -5.23 -6.35 10.14
CA PRO A 98 -3.96 -7.06 10.03
C PRO A 98 -3.95 -8.21 8.99
N ALA A 99 -5.10 -8.83 8.74
CA ALA A 99 -5.26 -10.00 7.87
C ALA A 99 -5.60 -9.66 6.40
N ALA A 100 -5.66 -8.39 6.02
CA ALA A 100 -5.89 -7.99 4.62
C ALA A 100 -5.57 -6.50 4.41
N LYS A 101 -5.02 -6.15 3.25
CA LYS A 101 -5.00 -4.74 2.82
C LYS A 101 -6.34 -4.39 2.19
N LEU A 102 -7.06 -3.47 2.82
CA LEU A 102 -8.41 -3.07 2.42
C LEU A 102 -8.45 -1.57 2.22
N TYR A 103 -8.88 -1.18 1.03
CA TYR A 103 -9.13 0.19 0.65
C TYR A 103 -10.62 0.35 0.38
N VAL A 104 -11.20 1.44 0.85
CA VAL A 104 -12.63 1.73 0.69
C VAL A 104 -12.76 3.02 -0.08
N ARG A 105 -13.36 2.96 -1.27
CA ARG A 105 -13.72 4.12 -2.06
C ARG A 105 -15.20 4.43 -1.88
N VAL A 106 -15.50 5.69 -1.62
CA VAL A 106 -16.86 6.20 -1.52
C VAL A 106 -16.96 7.54 -2.23
N GLU A 107 -18.02 7.72 -3.02
CA GLU A 107 -18.27 8.93 -3.80
C GLU A 107 -19.45 9.70 -3.22
N ASP A 108 -19.41 11.03 -3.34
CA ASP A 108 -20.46 11.97 -2.88
C ASP A 108 -20.91 11.74 -1.41
N ALA A 109 -19.98 11.35 -0.53
CA ALA A 109 -20.25 10.99 0.85
C ALA A 109 -19.59 11.93 1.86
N GLU A 110 -20.08 11.90 3.10
CA GLU A 110 -19.54 12.64 4.25
C GLU A 110 -18.95 11.64 5.25
N PRO A 111 -17.80 11.01 4.94
CA PRO A 111 -17.31 9.89 5.72
C PRO A 111 -16.80 10.34 7.10
N THR A 112 -17.00 9.48 8.08
CA THR A 112 -16.45 9.60 9.44
C THR A 112 -16.01 8.24 9.96
N ALA A 113 -14.99 8.25 10.83
CA ALA A 113 -14.53 7.06 11.52
C ALA A 113 -15.08 7.04 12.95
N VAL A 114 -15.56 5.87 13.38
CA VAL A 114 -15.99 5.64 14.75
C VAL A 114 -15.20 4.48 15.33
N PHE A 115 -14.67 4.68 16.54
CA PHE A 115 -13.93 3.68 17.28
C PHE A 115 -14.78 3.17 18.44
N ALA A 116 -15.11 1.89 18.39
CA ALA A 116 -15.65 1.15 19.53
C ALA A 116 -14.51 0.50 20.33
N ASP A 117 -14.84 -0.24 21.38
CA ASP A 117 -13.83 -0.84 22.25
C ASP A 117 -13.06 -1.98 21.58
N ASP A 118 -13.73 -2.77 20.75
CA ASP A 118 -13.24 -3.98 20.10
C ASP A 118 -13.23 -3.90 18.55
N HIS A 119 -13.77 -2.82 17.97
CA HIS A 119 -13.86 -2.64 16.53
C HIS A 119 -13.81 -1.17 16.10
N ALA A 120 -13.65 -0.93 14.80
CA ALA A 120 -13.83 0.39 14.20
C ALA A 120 -14.77 0.27 13.00
N TYR A 121 -15.45 1.36 12.66
CA TYR A 121 -16.31 1.40 11.49
C TYR A 121 -16.32 2.78 10.82
N LEU A 122 -16.54 2.77 9.52
CA LEU A 122 -16.78 3.95 8.71
C LEU A 122 -18.28 4.21 8.64
N GLN A 123 -18.70 5.46 8.75
CA GLN A 123 -20.06 5.90 8.40
C GLN A 123 -19.99 6.88 7.24
N PHE A 124 -20.91 6.78 6.29
CA PHE A 124 -20.88 7.59 5.05
C PHE A 124 -21.88 8.76 5.02
N GLY A 125 -22.65 8.94 6.10
CA GLY A 125 -23.68 9.99 6.22
C GLY A 125 -25.03 9.65 5.55
N GLY A 126 -25.09 8.55 4.81
CA GLY A 126 -26.29 8.07 4.12
C GLY A 126 -26.04 6.73 3.44
N ALA A 127 -27.02 6.22 2.69
CA ALA A 127 -26.80 5.06 1.82
C ALA A 127 -25.89 5.48 0.66
N SER A 128 -24.77 4.78 0.49
CA SER A 128 -23.76 5.12 -0.52
C SER A 128 -23.31 3.87 -1.26
N ARG A 129 -22.90 4.08 -2.52
CA ARG A 129 -22.07 3.14 -3.28
C ARG A 129 -20.70 3.05 -2.60
N VAL A 130 -20.37 1.89 -2.04
CA VAL A 130 -19.09 1.64 -1.38
C VAL A 130 -18.33 0.60 -2.18
N VAL A 131 -17.21 1.00 -2.77
CA VAL A 131 -16.32 0.08 -3.48
C VAL A 131 -15.23 -0.36 -2.50
N VAL A 132 -15.13 -1.66 -2.26
CA VAL A 132 -14.15 -2.27 -1.37
C VAL A 132 -13.08 -2.93 -2.23
N GLY A 133 -11.89 -2.32 -2.24
CA GLY A 133 -10.69 -2.84 -2.86
C GLY A 133 -9.90 -3.70 -1.89
N VAL A 134 -9.47 -4.87 -2.33
CA VAL A 134 -8.70 -5.83 -1.55
C VAL A 134 -7.35 -6.04 -2.23
N ARG A 135 -6.28 -5.94 -1.45
CA ARG A 135 -4.95 -6.40 -1.87
C ARG A 135 -4.50 -7.54 -0.97
N SER A 136 -4.09 -8.63 -1.60
CA SER A 136 -3.47 -9.77 -0.94
C SER A 136 -2.01 -9.43 -0.60
N HIS A 137 -1.56 -9.89 0.56
CA HIS A 137 -0.15 -9.75 0.95
C HIS A 137 0.77 -10.56 0.04
N HIS A 138 0.25 -11.59 -0.64
CA HIS A 138 1.00 -12.53 -1.46
C HIS A 138 2.28 -12.99 -0.74
N GLU A 139 2.22 -13.43 0.51
CA GLU A 139 3.34 -14.10 1.18
C GLU A 139 3.54 -15.54 0.67
N ALA A 140 2.57 -16.09 -0.06
CA ALA A 140 2.66 -17.39 -0.75
C ALA A 140 2.65 -17.24 -2.30
N PRO A 141 3.25 -18.20 -3.03
CA PRO A 141 3.20 -18.23 -4.49
C PRO A 141 1.77 -18.25 -5.04
N ALA A 142 1.47 -17.38 -6.01
CA ALA A 142 0.18 -17.36 -6.69
C ALA A 142 -0.03 -18.56 -7.63
N ALA A 143 1.05 -19.06 -8.24
CA ALA A 143 1.06 -20.23 -9.10
C ALA A 143 2.41 -20.96 -9.03
N THR A 144 2.50 -22.12 -9.68
CA THR A 144 3.74 -22.90 -9.83
C THR A 144 4.12 -22.96 -11.29
N VAL A 145 5.37 -22.64 -11.60
CA VAL A 145 5.99 -22.76 -12.92
C VAL A 145 6.80 -24.04 -12.97
N THR A 146 6.57 -24.86 -14.00
CA THR A 146 7.35 -26.09 -14.21
C THR A 146 8.53 -25.78 -15.11
N THR A 147 9.73 -26.18 -14.71
CA THR A 147 10.97 -26.08 -15.51
C THR A 147 11.60 -27.44 -15.73
N THR A 148 12.46 -27.56 -16.74
CA THR A 148 13.26 -28.77 -16.99
C THR A 148 14.70 -28.64 -16.45
N ASP A 149 15.56 -29.60 -16.78
CA ASP A 149 17.01 -29.52 -16.56
C ASP A 149 17.76 -28.66 -17.59
N ASP A 150 17.10 -28.08 -18.60
CA ASP A 150 17.74 -27.08 -19.46
C ASP A 150 17.86 -25.75 -18.70
N PRO A 151 19.07 -25.18 -18.50
CA PRO A 151 19.22 -23.87 -17.89
C PRO A 151 18.43 -22.76 -18.58
N ARG A 152 18.13 -22.89 -19.88
CA ARG A 152 17.29 -21.93 -20.62
C ARG A 152 15.83 -21.96 -20.16
N ASP A 153 15.30 -23.13 -19.84
CA ASP A 153 13.95 -23.25 -19.29
C ASP A 153 13.90 -22.63 -17.89
N LEU A 154 14.97 -22.79 -17.10
CA LEU A 154 15.08 -22.12 -15.80
C LEU A 154 15.16 -20.59 -15.94
N MET A 155 15.83 -20.07 -16.98
CA MET A 155 15.83 -18.63 -17.28
C MET A 155 14.42 -18.11 -17.59
N ALA A 156 13.65 -18.84 -18.39
CA ALA A 156 12.24 -18.52 -18.65
C ALA A 156 11.42 -18.56 -17.36
N ALA A 157 11.62 -19.58 -16.52
CA ALA A 157 10.95 -19.68 -15.23
C ALA A 157 11.29 -18.52 -14.28
N VAL A 158 12.57 -18.13 -14.14
CA VAL A 158 12.97 -16.99 -13.30
C VAL A 158 12.42 -15.65 -13.84
N SER A 159 12.25 -15.53 -15.16
CA SER A 159 11.66 -14.34 -15.78
C SER A 159 10.21 -14.08 -15.35
N THR A 160 9.50 -15.12 -14.87
CA THR A 160 8.15 -14.98 -14.31
C THR A 160 8.12 -14.28 -12.96
N PHE A 161 9.25 -14.14 -12.26
CA PHE A 161 9.26 -13.62 -10.89
C PHE A 161 8.73 -12.19 -10.77
N GLY A 162 8.84 -11.40 -11.84
CA GLY A 162 8.26 -10.05 -11.90
C GLY A 162 6.74 -10.00 -11.79
N SER A 163 6.02 -11.08 -12.10
CA SER A 163 4.55 -11.16 -12.00
C SER A 163 4.02 -10.91 -10.59
N ALA A 164 4.87 -11.07 -9.57
CA ALA A 164 4.53 -10.81 -8.18
C ALA A 164 4.58 -9.31 -7.79
N LEU A 165 5.08 -8.43 -8.65
CA LEU A 165 5.09 -6.98 -8.41
C LEU A 165 3.69 -6.40 -8.61
N LYS A 166 3.21 -5.61 -7.64
CA LYS A 166 1.88 -4.96 -7.68
C LYS A 166 1.87 -3.65 -8.43
N THR A 167 3.06 -3.10 -8.66
CA THR A 167 3.28 -1.89 -9.44
C THR A 167 4.70 -1.92 -9.97
N HIS A 168 4.91 -1.25 -11.10
CA HIS A 168 6.24 -1.00 -11.61
C HIS A 168 6.81 0.34 -11.14
N SER A 169 6.01 1.20 -10.50
CA SER A 169 6.45 2.49 -9.93
C SER A 169 7.46 2.28 -8.78
N PRO A 170 8.11 3.35 -8.27
CA PRO A 170 8.98 3.28 -7.10
C PRO A 170 8.30 2.75 -5.84
N ASP A 171 6.96 2.79 -5.77
CA ASP A 171 6.20 2.23 -4.65
C ASP A 171 6.40 0.73 -4.48
N ARG A 172 6.90 -0.01 -5.48
CA ARG A 172 7.28 -1.44 -5.32
C ARG A 172 8.33 -1.68 -4.23
N SER A 173 9.03 -0.63 -3.80
CA SER A 173 9.89 -0.66 -2.62
C SER A 173 9.13 -0.79 -1.28
N TRP A 174 7.80 -0.73 -1.27
CA TRP A 174 6.95 -1.17 -0.15
C TRP A 174 6.84 -2.69 -0.10
N PRO A 175 7.06 -3.33 1.08
CA PRO A 175 6.96 -4.79 1.19
C PRO A 175 5.63 -5.36 0.68
N THR A 176 4.52 -4.67 0.93
CA THR A 176 3.19 -5.12 0.52
C THR A 176 2.87 -4.88 -0.95
N LEU A 177 3.79 -4.32 -1.73
CA LEU A 177 3.66 -4.11 -3.17
C LEU A 177 4.62 -5.01 -3.98
N ARG A 178 5.30 -5.93 -3.29
CA ARG A 178 6.14 -6.96 -3.88
C ARG A 178 5.80 -8.32 -3.26
N GLY A 179 4.89 -9.03 -3.91
CA GLY A 179 4.44 -10.35 -3.45
C GLY A 179 5.51 -11.42 -3.58
N HIS A 180 5.17 -12.64 -3.19
CA HIS A 180 6.02 -13.81 -3.29
C HIS A 180 6.08 -14.24 -4.76
N PRO A 181 7.28 -14.48 -5.33
CA PRO A 181 7.39 -15.00 -6.69
C PRO A 181 6.69 -16.36 -6.84
N PRO A 182 6.30 -16.77 -8.06
CA PRO A 182 5.79 -18.11 -8.30
C PRO A 182 6.74 -19.19 -7.79
N ALA A 183 6.17 -20.33 -7.42
CA ALA A 183 6.96 -21.50 -7.09
C ALA A 183 7.59 -22.04 -8.38
N ILE A 184 8.77 -22.64 -8.26
CA ILE A 184 9.38 -23.39 -9.36
C ILE A 184 9.39 -24.86 -8.96
N GLU A 185 8.89 -25.72 -9.83
CA GLU A 185 9.03 -27.16 -9.73
C GLU A 185 9.70 -27.74 -10.97
N ARG A 186 10.27 -28.94 -10.83
CA ARG A 186 10.95 -29.63 -11.92
C ARG A 186 10.00 -30.64 -12.57
N GLY A 187 9.91 -30.59 -13.89
CA GLY A 187 9.16 -31.54 -14.71
C GLY A 187 9.87 -31.88 -16.02
N ASP A 188 9.13 -32.48 -16.94
CA ASP A 188 9.65 -32.94 -18.24
C ASP A 188 9.56 -31.87 -19.34
N GLU A 189 8.72 -30.85 -19.15
CA GLU A 189 8.54 -29.72 -20.07
C GLU A 189 8.38 -28.39 -19.31
N LEU A 190 8.70 -27.28 -19.98
CA LEU A 190 8.47 -25.93 -19.46
C LEU A 190 6.97 -25.60 -19.55
N ASP A 191 6.35 -25.29 -18.41
CA ASP A 191 4.96 -24.84 -18.32
C ASP A 191 4.88 -23.58 -17.46
N VAL A 192 4.43 -22.48 -18.06
CA VAL A 192 4.26 -21.18 -17.42
C VAL A 192 2.77 -20.84 -17.42
N PRO A 193 2.08 -20.88 -16.26
CA PRO A 193 0.68 -20.51 -16.18
C PRO A 193 0.46 -19.03 -16.56
N ASP A 194 -0.64 -18.74 -17.26
CA ASP A 194 -1.01 -17.39 -17.70
C ASP A 194 -1.03 -16.37 -16.54
N GLU A 195 -1.45 -16.82 -15.34
CA GLU A 195 -1.55 -15.97 -14.14
C GLU A 195 -0.19 -15.42 -13.66
N VAL A 196 0.92 -16.02 -14.08
CA VAL A 196 2.29 -15.61 -13.71
C VAL A 196 3.17 -15.39 -14.95
N ALA A 197 2.57 -15.03 -16.07
CA ALA A 197 3.30 -14.66 -17.28
C ALA A 197 4.36 -13.57 -16.98
N PRO A 198 5.56 -13.64 -17.58
CA PRO A 198 6.59 -12.63 -17.40
C PRO A 198 6.08 -11.23 -17.80
N PRO A 199 6.30 -10.19 -16.98
CA PRO A 199 5.88 -8.84 -17.32
C PRO A 199 6.78 -8.22 -18.39
N GLU A 200 6.20 -7.43 -19.29
CA GLU A 200 6.94 -6.66 -20.30
C GLU A 200 7.50 -5.35 -19.69
N THR A 201 8.58 -5.46 -18.91
CA THR A 201 9.17 -4.30 -18.21
C THR A 201 10.20 -3.53 -19.05
N GLY A 202 10.71 -4.14 -20.13
CA GLY A 202 11.82 -3.61 -20.93
C GLY A 202 13.20 -3.72 -20.25
N VAL A 203 13.30 -4.49 -19.16
CA VAL A 203 14.56 -4.77 -18.47
C VAL A 203 14.98 -6.22 -18.74
N THR A 204 16.23 -6.42 -19.16
CA THR A 204 16.79 -7.76 -19.42
C THR A 204 18.07 -7.97 -18.64
N ILE A 205 18.25 -9.15 -18.05
CA ILE A 205 19.49 -9.59 -17.45
C ILE A 205 20.06 -10.72 -18.30
N GLU A 206 21.16 -10.42 -18.96
CA GLU A 206 21.93 -11.38 -19.75
C GLU A 206 22.92 -12.11 -18.83
N VAL A 207 22.94 -13.45 -18.82
CA VAL A 207 23.93 -14.26 -18.08
C VAL A 207 24.23 -15.57 -18.80
N PRO A 208 25.36 -16.25 -18.50
CA PRO A 208 25.59 -17.60 -19.00
C PRO A 208 24.44 -18.55 -18.62
N PRO A 209 24.05 -19.50 -19.50
CA PRO A 209 23.07 -20.54 -19.21
C PRO A 209 23.64 -21.58 -18.25
N ASP A 210 23.98 -21.12 -17.05
CA ASP A 210 24.53 -21.86 -15.93
C ASP A 210 23.67 -21.61 -14.69
N TYR A 211 23.36 -22.67 -13.95
CA TYR A 211 22.52 -22.60 -12.76
C TYR A 211 23.04 -21.58 -11.72
N GLY A 212 24.35 -21.52 -11.51
CA GLY A 212 24.96 -20.60 -10.56
C GLY A 212 24.71 -19.14 -10.95
N ALA A 213 24.86 -18.82 -12.23
CA ALA A 213 24.59 -17.48 -12.74
C ALA A 213 23.10 -17.12 -12.63
N ILE A 214 22.20 -18.03 -13.03
CA ILE A 214 20.74 -17.83 -13.00
C ILE A 214 20.25 -17.60 -11.56
N TYR A 215 20.65 -18.46 -10.62
CA TYR A 215 20.28 -18.28 -9.21
C TYR A 215 20.85 -17.00 -8.60
N THR A 216 22.02 -16.56 -9.06
CA THR A 216 22.64 -15.32 -8.58
C THR A 216 21.84 -14.10 -8.99
N VAL A 217 21.31 -14.06 -10.22
CA VAL A 217 20.56 -12.89 -10.72
C VAL A 217 19.07 -12.91 -10.35
N ALA A 218 18.52 -14.04 -9.92
CA ALA A 218 17.09 -14.18 -9.60
C ALA A 218 16.50 -13.10 -8.66
N PRO A 219 17.18 -12.64 -7.58
CA PRO A 219 16.66 -11.56 -6.74
C PRO A 219 16.55 -10.21 -7.48
N LEU A 220 17.49 -9.92 -8.37
CA LEU A 220 17.47 -8.70 -9.18
C LEU A 220 16.43 -8.81 -10.30
N ALA A 221 16.31 -9.99 -10.92
CA ALA A 221 15.26 -10.27 -11.90
C ALA A 221 13.86 -10.07 -11.28
N TYR A 222 13.64 -10.61 -10.08
CA TYR A 222 12.41 -10.37 -9.32
C TYR A 222 12.14 -8.88 -9.08
N TYR A 223 13.12 -8.13 -8.57
CA TYR A 223 12.91 -6.73 -8.18
C TYR A 223 12.70 -5.78 -9.36
N LEU A 224 13.35 -6.06 -10.50
CA LEU A 224 13.22 -5.27 -11.72
C LEU A 224 12.14 -5.82 -12.68
N GLY A 225 11.49 -6.94 -12.32
CA GLY A 225 10.63 -7.69 -13.23
C GLY A 225 11.33 -8.00 -14.55
N ALA A 226 12.61 -8.35 -14.50
CA ALA A 226 13.46 -8.47 -15.68
C ALA A 226 13.39 -9.86 -16.32
N THR A 227 13.45 -9.90 -17.65
CA THR A 227 13.67 -11.13 -18.41
C THR A 227 15.10 -11.59 -18.24
N VAL A 228 15.32 -12.88 -18.03
CA VAL A 228 16.66 -13.49 -17.99
C VAL A 228 16.95 -14.16 -19.32
N GLU A 229 18.02 -13.76 -19.98
CA GLU A 229 18.39 -14.27 -21.31
C GLU A 229 19.82 -14.84 -21.35
N PRO A 230 20.08 -15.84 -22.21
CA PRO A 230 21.39 -16.46 -22.31
C PRO A 230 22.41 -15.55 -23.03
N ALA A 231 23.54 -15.28 -22.38
CA ALA A 231 24.68 -14.58 -22.98
C ALA A 231 26.01 -15.07 -22.40
N SER A 232 27.12 -14.85 -23.10
CA SER A 232 28.45 -15.27 -22.62
C SER A 232 29.03 -14.36 -21.53
N ARG A 233 28.50 -13.13 -21.38
CA ARG A 233 28.95 -12.15 -20.39
C ARG A 233 27.75 -11.60 -19.62
N PRO A 234 27.85 -11.44 -18.30
CA PRO A 234 26.73 -10.97 -17.52
C PRO A 234 26.53 -9.46 -17.68
N ARG A 235 25.29 -9.04 -17.99
CA ARG A 235 24.93 -7.63 -18.21
C ARG A 235 23.49 -7.36 -17.80
N LEU A 236 23.21 -6.12 -17.43
CA LEU A 236 21.87 -5.58 -17.27
C LEU A 236 21.58 -4.61 -18.42
N LEU A 237 20.43 -4.80 -19.08
CA LEU A 237 19.94 -3.94 -20.14
C LEU A 237 18.67 -3.24 -19.68
N ALA A 238 18.63 -1.92 -19.84
CA ALA A 238 17.48 -1.10 -19.52
C ALA A 238 17.47 0.13 -20.44
N ASP A 239 16.35 0.42 -21.09
CA ASP A 239 16.20 1.55 -22.03
C ASP A 239 17.30 1.60 -23.11
N GLY A 240 17.62 0.43 -23.68
CA GLY A 240 18.69 0.28 -24.67
C GLY A 240 20.12 0.49 -24.14
N GLN A 241 20.28 0.89 -22.88
CA GLN A 241 21.58 1.01 -22.22
C GLN A 241 22.06 -0.35 -21.71
N ARG A 242 23.38 -0.55 -21.74
CA ARG A 242 24.04 -1.78 -21.27
C ARG A 242 24.92 -1.46 -20.08
N HIS A 243 24.72 -2.20 -18.99
CA HIS A 243 25.53 -2.12 -17.79
C HIS A 243 26.19 -3.48 -17.53
N ASP A 244 27.52 -3.52 -17.68
CA ASP A 244 28.27 -4.75 -17.47
C ASP A 244 28.26 -5.12 -15.98
N LEU A 245 27.97 -6.40 -15.70
CA LEU A 245 28.14 -6.97 -14.37
C LEU A 245 29.51 -7.65 -14.32
N ASP A 246 30.17 -7.58 -13.17
CA ASP A 246 31.46 -8.26 -12.99
C ASP A 246 31.24 -9.78 -13.11
N ALA A 247 31.89 -10.42 -14.07
CA ALA A 247 31.77 -11.87 -14.25
C ALA A 247 32.49 -12.66 -13.16
N ASP A 248 33.56 -12.09 -12.59
CA ASP A 248 34.35 -12.72 -11.54
C ASP A 248 33.70 -12.52 -10.15
N ASP A 249 32.93 -11.43 -9.97
CA ASP A 249 32.12 -11.16 -8.78
C ASP A 249 30.65 -10.83 -9.13
N LEU A 250 29.98 -11.75 -9.83
CA LEU A 250 28.58 -11.56 -10.26
C LEU A 250 27.66 -11.26 -9.08
N ALA A 251 27.84 -11.97 -7.96
CA ALA A 251 27.03 -11.77 -6.76
C ALA A 251 27.23 -10.37 -6.15
N GLY A 252 28.47 -9.87 -6.13
CA GLY A 252 28.78 -8.50 -5.69
C GLY A 252 28.17 -7.45 -6.62
N GLY A 253 28.27 -7.65 -7.94
CA GLY A 253 27.64 -6.81 -8.96
C GLY A 253 26.12 -6.73 -8.80
N VAL A 254 25.45 -7.89 -8.75
CA VAL A 254 23.99 -8.00 -8.56
C VAL A 254 23.54 -7.30 -7.28
N ARG A 255 24.22 -7.57 -6.15
CA ARG A 255 23.92 -6.91 -4.88
C ARG A 255 24.06 -5.39 -4.98
N SER A 256 25.14 -4.91 -5.59
CA SER A 256 25.41 -3.48 -5.75
C SER A 256 24.29 -2.78 -6.53
N VAL A 257 23.84 -3.38 -7.66
CA VAL A 257 22.71 -2.85 -8.44
C VAL A 257 21.43 -2.85 -7.61
N LEU A 258 21.10 -3.99 -6.98
CA LEU A 258 19.86 -4.14 -6.22
C LEU A 258 19.78 -3.14 -5.06
N GLU A 259 20.84 -3.03 -4.26
CA GLU A 259 20.91 -2.07 -3.14
C GLU A 259 20.75 -0.63 -3.65
N HIS A 260 21.36 -0.29 -4.78
CA HIS A 260 21.30 1.05 -5.35
C HIS A 260 19.90 1.42 -5.85
N VAL A 261 19.31 0.59 -6.72
CA VAL A 261 17.99 0.84 -7.31
C VAL A 261 16.91 0.84 -6.22
N PHE A 262 16.96 -0.10 -5.27
CA PHE A 262 16.01 -0.12 -4.16
C PHE A 262 16.12 1.12 -3.25
N THR A 263 17.33 1.60 -2.99
CA THR A 263 17.53 2.82 -2.18
C THR A 263 16.94 4.03 -2.89
N LEU A 264 17.16 4.15 -4.20
CA LEU A 264 16.60 5.23 -5.00
C LEU A 264 15.06 5.14 -5.05
N ASP A 265 14.49 3.96 -5.27
CA ASP A 265 13.03 3.79 -5.23
C ASP A 265 12.46 4.19 -3.86
N CYS A 266 13.13 3.85 -2.74
CA CYS A 266 12.67 4.22 -1.39
C CYS A 266 12.60 5.73 -1.14
N VAL A 267 13.44 6.51 -1.81
CA VAL A 267 13.47 7.97 -1.70
C VAL A 267 12.55 8.61 -2.73
N VAL A 268 12.59 8.15 -3.99
CA VAL A 268 11.76 8.68 -5.08
C VAL A 268 10.27 8.43 -4.83
N ARG A 269 9.89 7.33 -4.17
CA ARG A 269 8.47 7.08 -3.81
C ARG A 269 7.84 8.15 -2.90
N GLU A 270 8.62 9.05 -2.31
CA GLU A 270 8.06 10.17 -1.56
C GLU A 270 7.29 11.16 -2.44
N ALA A 271 7.54 11.17 -3.76
CA ALA A 271 6.71 11.87 -4.74
C ALA A 271 5.41 11.10 -5.09
N GLY A 272 5.30 9.86 -4.62
CA GLY A 272 4.18 8.97 -4.89
C GLY A 272 3.07 9.05 -3.84
N ILE A 273 2.34 7.94 -3.73
CA ILE A 273 1.08 7.91 -2.98
C ILE A 273 1.32 8.15 -1.49
N TYR A 274 2.47 7.82 -0.91
CA TYR A 274 2.75 8.08 0.51
C TYR A 274 3.87 9.12 0.71
N PRO A 275 3.57 10.43 0.66
CA PRO A 275 4.58 11.48 0.79
C PRO A 275 4.97 11.68 2.27
N PHE A 276 5.92 10.90 2.76
CA PHE A 276 6.58 11.19 4.03
C PHE A 276 8.09 11.20 3.86
N ARG A 277 8.72 12.29 4.29
CA ARG A 277 10.17 12.41 4.30
C ARG A 277 10.83 11.46 5.29
N THR A 278 11.95 10.89 4.89
CA THR A 278 12.81 10.06 5.74
C THR A 278 14.20 10.67 5.90
N THR A 279 14.92 10.31 6.96
CA THR A 279 16.34 10.66 7.12
C THR A 279 17.19 10.17 5.95
N ALA A 280 16.77 9.07 5.31
CA ALA A 280 17.45 8.54 4.13
C ALA A 280 17.39 9.52 2.95
N THR A 281 16.28 10.22 2.79
CA THR A 281 16.09 11.26 1.77
C THR A 281 17.02 12.43 1.99
N ASP A 282 17.06 12.96 3.22
CA ASP A 282 17.96 14.08 3.55
C ASP A 282 19.44 13.72 3.33
N GLU A 283 19.84 12.48 3.67
CA GLU A 283 21.20 11.98 3.42
C GLU A 283 21.52 11.81 1.94
N LEU A 284 20.54 11.45 1.10
CA LEU A 284 20.72 11.22 -0.33
C LEU A 284 20.78 12.54 -1.10
N GLU A 285 19.94 13.52 -0.77
CA GLU A 285 19.94 14.87 -1.37
C GLU A 285 21.28 15.59 -1.16
N ALA A 286 21.97 15.30 -0.06
CA ALA A 286 23.31 15.82 0.19
C ALA A 286 24.39 15.25 -0.75
N ARG A 287 24.10 14.15 -1.46
CA ARG A 287 25.06 13.39 -2.29
C ARG A 287 24.72 13.41 -3.78
N ALA A 288 23.44 13.53 -4.13
CA ALA A 288 22.96 13.56 -5.51
C ALA A 288 21.71 14.43 -5.65
N ALA A 289 21.64 15.22 -6.72
CA ALA A 289 20.43 15.91 -7.12
C ALA A 289 19.56 14.95 -7.94
N LEU A 290 18.34 14.71 -7.47
CA LEU A 290 17.36 13.86 -8.14
C LEU A 290 16.09 14.69 -8.40
N ASP A 291 15.44 14.42 -9.53
CA ASP A 291 14.13 14.97 -9.88
C ASP A 291 13.10 13.88 -9.55
N TYR A 292 12.42 14.02 -8.40
CA TYR A 292 11.69 12.91 -7.79
C TYR A 292 10.42 12.65 -8.57
N GLU A 293 9.70 13.72 -8.90
CA GLU A 293 8.49 13.71 -9.70
C GLU A 293 8.77 13.09 -11.07
N ARG A 294 9.83 13.53 -11.76
CA ARG A 294 10.20 12.92 -13.05
C ARG A 294 10.54 11.44 -12.90
N LEU A 295 11.39 11.08 -11.94
CA LEU A 295 11.83 9.68 -11.77
C LEU A 295 10.67 8.76 -11.38
N PHE A 296 9.68 9.27 -10.64
CA PHE A 296 8.48 8.53 -10.26
C PHE A 296 7.63 8.15 -11.47
N GLU A 297 7.42 9.09 -12.39
CA GLU A 297 6.60 8.92 -13.59
C GLU A 297 7.25 8.08 -14.70
N LEU A 298 8.57 7.91 -14.69
CA LEU A 298 9.26 7.15 -15.75
C LEU A 298 8.82 5.67 -15.78
N PRO A 299 8.72 5.06 -16.98
CA PRO A 299 8.65 3.61 -17.12
C PRO A 299 9.84 2.91 -16.44
N LEU A 300 9.65 1.66 -16.01
CA LEU A 300 10.64 0.95 -15.19
C LEU A 300 12.01 0.84 -15.85
N ALA A 301 12.07 0.53 -17.15
CA ALA A 301 13.34 0.47 -17.89
C ALA A 301 14.05 1.83 -17.95
N GLU A 302 13.34 2.91 -18.30
CA GLU A 302 13.88 4.27 -18.36
C GLU A 302 14.35 4.76 -16.98
N ARG A 303 13.55 4.51 -15.93
CA ARG A 303 13.94 4.81 -14.54
C ARG A 303 15.18 4.02 -14.13
N THR A 304 15.23 2.73 -14.46
CA THR A 304 16.39 1.88 -14.13
C THR A 304 17.63 2.42 -14.79
N ALA A 305 17.57 2.78 -16.08
CA ALA A 305 18.70 3.40 -16.78
C ALA A 305 19.13 4.72 -16.12
N ALA A 306 18.17 5.61 -15.83
CA ALA A 306 18.46 6.87 -15.14
C ALA A 306 19.06 6.67 -13.73
N TYR A 307 18.64 5.62 -13.01
CA TYR A 307 19.25 5.23 -11.74
C TYR A 307 20.68 4.74 -11.91
N LEU A 308 20.99 3.98 -12.96
CA LEU A 308 22.35 3.49 -13.22
C LEU A 308 23.33 4.62 -13.55
N ASP A 309 22.85 5.77 -14.04
CA ASP A 309 23.64 7.00 -14.23
C ASP A 309 23.96 7.72 -12.90
N VAL A 310 23.21 7.47 -11.83
CA VAL A 310 23.50 8.02 -10.50
C VAL A 310 24.73 7.34 -9.93
N PRO A 311 25.75 8.09 -9.45
CA PRO A 311 26.96 7.49 -8.89
C PRO A 311 26.63 6.51 -7.75
N ARG A 312 27.21 5.29 -7.80
CA ARG A 312 27.03 4.27 -6.75
C ARG A 312 27.42 4.75 -5.35
N SER A 313 28.33 5.72 -5.26
CA SER A 313 28.72 6.35 -4.00
C SER A 313 27.57 7.12 -3.32
N ALA A 314 26.57 7.60 -4.07
CA ALA A 314 25.43 8.30 -3.52
C ALA A 314 24.61 7.40 -2.57
N THR A 315 24.36 6.16 -2.98
CA THR A 315 23.58 5.19 -2.18
C THR A 315 24.45 4.30 -1.29
N ALA A 316 25.77 4.50 -1.27
CA ALA A 316 26.65 3.68 -0.46
C ALA A 316 26.37 3.86 1.04
N GLY A 317 26.31 2.75 1.78
CA GLY A 317 26.22 2.76 3.25
C GLY A 317 24.80 2.75 3.84
N PHE A 318 23.76 3.04 3.04
CA PHE A 318 22.35 3.00 3.49
C PHE A 318 21.95 1.63 4.07
N TRP A 319 22.52 0.55 3.51
CA TRP A 319 22.25 -0.83 3.92
C TRP A 319 23.14 -1.35 5.05
N ARG A 320 24.19 -0.62 5.45
CA ARG A 320 25.09 -1.06 6.54
C ARG A 320 24.47 -0.86 7.93
N GLY A 321 23.40 -0.07 8.05
CA GLY A 321 22.68 0.17 9.32
C GLY A 321 21.63 -0.89 9.68
N THR A 322 21.03 -1.57 8.69
CA THR A 322 19.94 -2.54 8.90
C THR A 322 20.42 -3.87 9.46
N THR A 323 21.64 -4.31 9.10
CA THR A 323 22.24 -5.56 9.61
C THR A 323 22.62 -5.52 11.09
N ARG A 324 22.90 -4.34 11.68
CA ARG A 324 23.15 -4.24 13.14
C ARG A 324 21.90 -4.50 13.98
N ARG A 325 20.69 -4.16 13.49
CA ARG A 325 19.44 -4.35 14.25
C ARG A 325 18.89 -5.78 14.20
N THR A 326 19.31 -6.61 13.25
CA THR A 326 18.74 -7.94 13.01
C THR A 326 19.61 -9.11 13.48
N SER A 327 20.81 -8.84 14.02
CA SER A 327 21.73 -9.89 14.50
C SER A 327 21.34 -10.51 15.87
N ARG A 328 20.09 -10.94 16.05
CA ARG A 328 19.80 -12.02 17.02
C ARG A 328 20.02 -13.35 16.30
N ARG A 329 21.15 -14.01 16.62
CA ARG A 329 21.52 -15.34 16.10
C ARG A 329 20.29 -16.27 16.02
N PRO A 330 20.02 -16.91 14.87
CA PRO A 330 19.02 -17.95 14.81
C PRO A 330 19.53 -19.17 15.58
N ARG A 331 18.72 -19.69 16.51
CA ARG A 331 18.93 -21.04 17.04
C ARG A 331 18.78 -22.01 15.88
N ARG A 332 19.80 -22.85 15.69
CA ARG A 332 19.86 -23.91 14.67
C ARG A 332 18.64 -24.81 14.80
N THR A 333 17.69 -24.70 13.86
CA THR A 333 16.90 -25.76 13.23
C THR A 333 15.81 -25.11 12.36
N HIS A 334 16.13 -24.76 11.10
CA HIS A 334 15.14 -24.72 10.03
C HIS A 334 15.82 -24.67 8.66
N ARG A 335 15.24 -25.43 7.71
CA ARG A 335 15.63 -25.51 6.29
C ARG A 335 15.60 -24.12 5.62
N PRO A 336 16.44 -23.85 4.61
CA PRO A 336 16.46 -22.56 3.92
C PRO A 336 15.36 -22.57 2.84
N SER A 337 14.22 -21.94 3.11
CA SER A 337 13.20 -21.66 2.09
C SER A 337 12.70 -20.21 2.11
N ARG A 338 13.42 -19.31 2.79
CA ARG A 338 13.01 -17.90 2.90
C ARG A 338 13.95 -17.04 2.07
N PHE A 339 13.44 -16.52 0.95
CA PHE A 339 14.02 -15.34 0.30
C PHE A 339 13.88 -14.18 1.27
N TRP A 340 15.00 -13.68 1.81
CA TRP A 340 15.02 -12.65 2.86
C TRP A 340 14.62 -11.26 2.36
N TRP A 341 14.42 -11.09 1.05
CA TRP A 341 14.09 -9.84 0.38
C TRP A 341 12.60 -9.45 0.46
N THR A 342 11.71 -10.43 0.68
CA THR A 342 10.26 -10.18 0.77
C THR A 342 9.86 -9.48 2.06
N ASN A 343 10.65 -9.60 3.13
CA ASN A 343 10.31 -9.06 4.44
C ASN A 343 11.41 -8.16 5.00
N SER A 344 11.40 -6.88 4.60
CA SER A 344 12.08 -5.83 5.38
C SER A 344 11.26 -5.55 6.65
N PRO A 345 11.84 -5.59 7.85
CA PRO A 345 11.09 -5.31 9.07
C PRO A 345 10.65 -3.84 9.06
N SER A 346 9.34 -3.62 9.11
CA SER A 346 8.73 -2.31 9.36
C SER A 346 9.37 -1.66 10.60
N CYS A 347 9.72 -0.38 10.53
CA CYS A 347 10.06 0.41 11.71
C CYS A 347 8.93 0.30 12.73
N GLY A 348 9.25 -0.23 13.91
CA GLY A 348 8.27 -0.81 14.82
C GLY A 348 7.42 0.22 15.57
N ALA A 349 6.15 -0.11 15.73
CA ALA A 349 5.38 0.22 16.92
C ALA A 349 5.57 -0.90 17.97
N PRO A 350 5.59 -0.60 19.28
CA PRO A 350 5.83 -1.60 20.30
C PRO A 350 4.68 -2.63 20.35
N ARG A 351 5.02 -3.91 20.18
CA ARG A 351 4.13 -5.04 20.45
C ARG A 351 3.83 -5.10 21.94
N SER A 352 2.62 -4.69 22.35
CA SER A 352 2.05 -5.10 23.63
C SER A 352 1.51 -6.52 23.50
N GLY A 353 2.09 -7.45 24.26
CA GLY A 353 1.72 -8.85 24.25
C GLY A 353 0.44 -9.12 25.04
N ARG A 354 -0.51 -9.82 24.41
CA ARG A 354 -1.26 -10.97 24.93
C ARG A 354 -2.19 -11.47 23.84
N ALA A 355 -1.79 -12.57 23.18
CA ALA A 355 -2.68 -13.33 22.32
C ALA A 355 -3.72 -14.04 23.21
N GLY A 356 -4.98 -13.60 23.15
CA GLY A 356 -6.12 -14.38 23.62
C GLY A 356 -6.39 -15.52 22.64
N ARG A 357 -6.68 -16.72 23.17
CA ARG A 357 -7.04 -17.89 22.38
C ARG A 357 -8.34 -17.66 21.59
N PRO A 358 -8.49 -18.25 20.38
CA PRO A 358 -9.74 -18.25 19.65
C PRO A 358 -10.61 -19.36 20.23
N ASP A 359 -11.49 -19.04 21.17
CA ASP A 359 -12.67 -19.85 21.56
C ASP A 359 -13.46 -19.17 22.70
N ALA A 360 -14.00 -17.98 22.42
CA ALA A 360 -14.89 -17.28 23.34
C ALA A 360 -16.11 -16.70 22.62
N LEU A 361 -16.74 -17.50 21.75
CA LEU A 361 -18.08 -17.22 21.21
C LEU A 361 -18.94 -18.48 21.27
N ALA A 362 -19.12 -19.01 22.48
CA ALA A 362 -20.21 -19.92 22.77
C ALA A 362 -20.89 -19.47 24.07
N GLY A 363 -21.91 -18.62 23.96
CA GLY A 363 -22.71 -18.27 25.12
C GLY A 363 -23.57 -17.02 25.02
N ARG A 364 -24.55 -16.99 24.10
CA ARG A 364 -25.94 -16.51 24.33
C ARG A 364 -26.72 -16.46 23.00
N PRO A 365 -28.01 -16.83 22.97
CA PRO A 365 -28.78 -16.91 21.74
C PRO A 365 -29.14 -15.50 21.22
N PRO A 366 -29.24 -15.31 19.89
CA PRO A 366 -29.57 -14.01 19.33
C PRO A 366 -31.07 -13.71 19.51
N ARG A 367 -31.38 -12.49 19.96
CA ARG A 367 -32.69 -11.88 19.73
C ARG A 367 -32.72 -11.45 18.27
N GLY A 368 -33.35 -12.27 17.43
CA GLY A 368 -33.47 -12.01 16.00
C GLY A 368 -34.13 -10.66 15.72
N ARG A 369 -33.39 -9.77 15.06
CA ARG A 369 -33.97 -8.76 14.17
C ARG A 369 -33.69 -9.24 12.76
N ARG A 370 -34.69 -9.87 12.14
CA ARG A 370 -34.70 -10.09 10.69
C ARG A 370 -34.83 -8.72 10.03
N CYS A 371 -33.97 -8.41 9.07
CA CYS A 371 -34.16 -7.30 8.14
C CYS A 371 -35.50 -7.49 7.44
N ALA A 372 -36.47 -6.64 7.77
CA ALA A 372 -37.80 -6.68 7.17
C ALA A 372 -37.75 -5.97 5.81
N ARG A 373 -38.08 -6.68 4.73
CA ARG A 373 -38.43 -6.07 3.45
C ARG A 373 -39.74 -5.30 3.62
N SER A 374 -39.70 -3.98 3.66
CA SER A 374 -40.91 -3.16 3.58
C SER A 374 -41.24 -2.85 2.12
N VAL A 375 -42.19 -3.60 1.57
CA VAL A 375 -43.00 -3.15 0.43
C VAL A 375 -44.32 -2.66 1.01
N GLY A 376 -44.65 -1.38 0.85
CA GLY A 376 -45.87 -0.81 1.42
C GLY A 376 -46.44 0.33 0.58
N ARG A 377 -47.32 -0.01 -0.36
CA ARG A 377 -48.29 0.91 -0.97
C ARG A 377 -49.41 1.21 0.05
N GLY A 378 -49.67 2.50 0.28
CA GLY A 378 -51.01 3.11 0.24
C GLY A 378 -52.00 2.93 1.40
N ARG A 379 -52.53 4.09 1.83
CA ARG A 379 -53.76 4.37 2.62
C ARG A 379 -53.62 4.05 4.11
N GLY A 380 -53.74 4.98 5.05
CA GLY A 380 -54.61 6.14 5.12
C GLY A 380 -55.59 5.88 6.26
N ASP A 381 -55.35 6.45 7.43
CA ASP A 381 -56.41 6.88 8.36
C ASP A 381 -55.81 7.69 9.52
N ALA A 382 -56.46 8.81 9.77
CA ALA A 382 -56.14 9.77 10.81
C ALA A 382 -56.87 9.40 12.10
N VAL A 383 -56.17 9.38 13.23
CA VAL A 383 -56.79 9.59 14.55
C VAL A 383 -55.85 10.45 15.38
N ALA A 384 -56.32 11.68 15.64
CA ALA A 384 -55.77 12.56 16.65
C ALA A 384 -56.26 12.12 18.04
N LEU A 385 -55.43 12.22 19.09
CA LEU A 385 -55.81 12.88 20.34
C LEU A 385 -54.63 13.09 21.32
N ARG A 386 -54.44 14.37 21.66
CA ARG A 386 -54.11 14.98 22.96
C ARG A 386 -52.79 14.71 23.71
N ARG A 387 -52.01 15.79 23.70
CA ARG A 387 -51.19 16.40 24.77
C ARG A 387 -51.54 15.99 26.22
N ARG A 388 -50.48 15.77 27.01
CA ARG A 388 -50.36 16.28 28.38
C ARG A 388 -48.95 16.81 28.64
N SER A 389 -48.93 17.83 29.48
CA SER A 389 -47.90 18.82 29.78
C SER A 389 -47.43 18.69 31.22
N GLY A 390 -46.22 19.18 31.50
CA GLY A 390 -45.71 19.52 32.85
C GLY A 390 -44.49 18.69 33.26
N GLY A 391 -43.40 19.23 33.80
CA GLY A 391 -43.10 20.61 34.16
C GLY A 391 -41.67 20.77 34.71
N ARG A 392 -41.16 21.99 34.54
CA ARG A 392 -40.11 22.76 35.24
C ARG A 392 -39.41 22.17 36.49
N GLY A 393 -38.11 22.47 36.56
CA GLY A 393 -37.33 22.61 37.80
C GLY A 393 -35.96 23.26 37.54
N ASP A 394 -35.87 24.58 37.73
CA ASP A 394 -34.61 25.35 37.86
C ASP A 394 -33.89 25.02 39.17
N ALA A 395 -32.55 25.13 39.20
CA ALA A 395 -31.85 26.16 39.99
C ALA A 395 -30.34 25.88 40.24
N ARG A 396 -29.55 26.89 39.83
CA ARG A 396 -28.47 27.58 40.58
C ARG A 396 -27.04 27.02 40.66
N ALA A 397 -26.16 27.95 40.30
CA ALA A 397 -24.71 28.00 40.46
C ALA A 397 -24.25 28.20 41.92
N VAL A 398 -23.02 27.77 42.21
CA VAL A 398 -22.16 28.32 43.26
C VAL A 398 -20.73 28.46 42.73
N VAL A 399 -20.17 29.64 42.98
CA VAL A 399 -18.80 30.11 42.71
C VAL A 399 -17.89 29.72 43.88
N GLY A 400 -16.61 29.44 43.61
CA GLY A 400 -15.58 29.32 44.65
C GLY A 400 -14.14 29.21 44.13
N ARG A 401 -13.49 30.38 43.98
CA ARG A 401 -12.04 30.72 44.13
C ARG A 401 -11.07 29.55 44.38
N GLY A 402 -9.90 29.43 43.75
CA GLY A 402 -8.92 30.43 43.31
C GLY A 402 -7.53 30.00 43.81
N ILE A 403 -6.46 30.27 43.06
CA ILE A 403 -5.11 30.70 43.49
C ILE A 403 -4.36 31.09 42.21
N SER A 404 -3.82 32.31 42.25
CA SER A 404 -2.98 32.98 41.27
C SER A 404 -1.53 32.85 41.71
N LEU A 405 -0.60 32.74 40.76
CA LEU A 405 0.75 33.30 40.88
C LEU A 405 1.20 33.82 39.50
N ALA A 406 1.49 35.12 39.47
CA ALA A 406 2.17 35.90 38.44
C ALA A 406 3.56 35.32 38.10
N GLY A 407 4.24 35.62 37.00
CA GLY A 407 4.11 36.63 35.94
C GLY A 407 5.51 37.06 35.46
N ARG A 408 5.58 37.70 34.29
CA ARG A 408 6.72 38.35 33.59
C ARG A 408 7.58 37.41 32.73
N GLY A 409 7.92 37.73 31.48
CA GLY A 409 7.67 38.93 30.69
C GLY A 409 8.10 38.72 29.23
N GLU A 410 7.44 39.47 28.35
CA GLU A 410 7.69 39.65 26.91
C GLU A 410 9.01 40.41 26.65
N PRO A 411 9.56 40.38 25.41
CA PRO A 411 9.11 41.38 24.45
C PRO A 411 9.02 40.94 22.97
N ASP A 412 8.11 41.64 22.29
CA ASP A 412 8.02 42.05 20.87
C ASP A 412 9.07 41.59 19.85
N GLY A 413 8.56 41.16 18.69
CA GLY A 413 9.33 40.99 17.45
C GLY A 413 8.44 40.71 16.25
N ARG A 414 7.83 41.75 15.67
CA ARG A 414 7.16 41.71 14.36
C ARG A 414 8.16 41.37 13.25
N LEU A 415 7.86 40.37 12.41
CA LEU A 415 8.45 40.23 11.08
C LEU A 415 7.37 39.85 10.04
N VAL A 416 7.47 40.56 8.92
CA VAL A 416 6.57 40.70 7.76
C VAL A 416 6.84 39.57 6.74
N PRO A 417 5.85 39.10 5.95
CA PRO A 417 6.08 38.08 4.93
C PRO A 417 6.70 38.69 3.65
N PRO A 418 7.59 37.97 2.93
CA PRO A 418 8.13 38.47 1.67
C PRO A 418 7.14 38.29 0.52
N GLY A 419 6.88 39.41 -0.16
CA GLY A 419 6.07 39.50 -1.36
C GLY A 419 6.84 39.24 -2.66
N VAL A 420 6.07 38.79 -3.62
CA VAL A 420 6.33 38.65 -5.06
C VAL A 420 7.01 39.89 -5.65
N ARG A 421 8.05 39.70 -6.46
CA ARG A 421 8.56 40.72 -7.39
C ARG A 421 8.57 40.19 -8.82
N VAL A 422 7.65 40.74 -9.61
CA VAL A 422 7.65 40.76 -11.08
C VAL A 422 8.68 41.80 -11.52
N ALA A 423 9.64 41.41 -12.35
CA ALA A 423 10.57 42.33 -13.00
C ALA A 423 10.12 42.59 -14.45
N ALA A 424 9.66 43.81 -14.71
CA ALA A 424 9.49 44.36 -16.04
C ALA A 424 10.79 45.04 -16.48
N GLY A 425 11.38 44.58 -17.58
CA GLY A 425 12.49 45.25 -18.27
C GLY A 425 12.09 45.54 -19.71
N ARG A 426 11.94 46.83 -20.05
CA ARG A 426 11.74 47.32 -21.41
C ARG A 426 13.04 47.16 -22.23
N GLY A 427 12.88 46.81 -23.51
CA GLY A 427 13.96 46.58 -24.49
C GLY A 427 14.79 47.83 -24.88
N PRO A 428 15.63 47.72 -25.92
CA PRO A 428 15.11 47.99 -27.26
C PRO A 428 15.74 47.22 -28.45
N ALA A 429 15.03 47.32 -29.58
CA ALA A 429 15.49 47.43 -30.97
C ALA A 429 16.18 46.24 -31.70
N GLY A 430 15.46 45.74 -32.71
CA GLY A 430 15.90 45.85 -34.11
C GLY A 430 16.85 44.78 -34.67
N ARG A 431 16.29 43.77 -35.36
CA ARG A 431 16.97 43.07 -36.46
C ARG A 431 16.97 43.94 -37.72
N PRO A 432 17.94 43.73 -38.63
CA PRO A 432 17.54 43.16 -39.92
C PRO A 432 18.44 42.00 -40.39
N ARG A 433 17.92 41.29 -41.39
CA ARG A 433 18.51 40.17 -42.14
C ARG A 433 19.74 40.60 -42.96
N GLY A 434 20.66 39.66 -43.22
CA GLY A 434 21.55 39.72 -44.38
C GLY A 434 22.83 38.90 -44.27
N LEU A 435 22.87 37.81 -45.07
CA LEU A 435 23.97 36.89 -45.42
C LEU A 435 24.44 35.88 -44.37
#